data_AF-A0A368FX80-F1
#
_entry.id   AF-A0A368FX80-F1
#
_cell.length_a   1.000
_cell.length_b   1.000
_cell.length_c   1.000
_cell.angle_alpha   90.00
_cell.angle_beta   90.00
_cell.angle_gamma   90.00
#
_symmetry.space_group_name_H-M   'P 1'
#
loop_
_entity.id
_entity.type
_entity.pdbx_description
1 polymer ?
#
loop_
_entity_poly.entity_id
_entity_poly.type
_entity_poly.pdbx_seq_one_letter_code
_entity_poly.pdbx_strand_id
1 'polypeptide(L)'
;LSLVQVDFGDISERKRLRERLACKTFKWYLNNVFPDLFDPGESIAKGELRNRGAPYCLEAETNPYTSGKPVTPSPCKKQGRDQLWMMSKNGEIRRDVICFDYALKNVTLRPCHGLKGNQEWRYNHQTGRIFHAMSQKCLEMTTDGVQLKMKPCDTSNKYQQWRFKEYNEEKAKEYGVVVP
;
A
#
# COMPACT_ATOMS: atom_id res chain seq x y z
N LEU A 1 -9.90 -10.16 3.94
CA LEU A 1 -9.08 -11.13 4.70
C LEU A 1 -10.04 -11.86 5.63
N SER A 2 -10.29 -13.16 5.44
CA SER A 2 -10.82 -13.93 6.56
C SER A 2 -9.71 -13.94 7.60
N LEU A 3 -9.94 -13.29 8.74
CA LEU A 3 -9.10 -13.53 9.91
C LEU A 3 -9.14 -15.03 10.10
N VAL A 4 -8.00 -15.70 9.91
CA VAL A 4 -7.89 -17.11 10.27
C VAL A 4 -8.25 -17.16 11.74
N GLN A 5 -9.33 -17.85 12.08
CA GLN A 5 -9.69 -18.08 13.47
C GLN A 5 -8.67 -19.08 14.01
N VAL A 6 -7.51 -18.55 14.37
CA VAL A 6 -6.42 -19.29 14.99
C VAL A 6 -6.83 -19.49 16.44
N ASP A 7 -6.90 -20.74 16.87
CA ASP A 7 -6.94 -21.04 18.30
C ASP A 7 -5.59 -20.63 18.91
N PHE A 8 -5.61 -19.54 19.68
CA PHE A 8 -4.44 -19.01 20.37
C PHE A 8 -4.40 -19.43 21.85
N GLY A 9 -5.30 -20.32 22.28
CA GLY A 9 -5.44 -20.77 23.66
C GLY A 9 -6.01 -19.72 24.61
N ASP A 10 -6.02 -20.03 25.91
CA ASP A 10 -6.48 -19.10 26.94
C ASP A 10 -5.43 -18.01 27.23
N ILE A 11 -5.86 -16.76 27.18
CA ILE A 11 -5.05 -15.55 27.45
C ILE A 11 -5.55 -14.77 28.65
N SER A 12 -6.45 -15.33 29.46
CA SER A 12 -7.08 -14.66 30.61
C SER A 12 -6.07 -14.14 31.61
N GLU A 13 -5.05 -14.93 31.96
CA GLU A 13 -3.99 -14.51 32.89
C GLU A 13 -3.16 -13.32 32.36
N ARG A 14 -2.86 -13.30 31.06
CA ARG A 14 -2.15 -12.17 30.43
C ARG A 14 -2.98 -10.89 30.43
N LYS A 15 -4.29 -10.99 30.21
CA LYS A 15 -5.22 -9.86 30.31
C LYS A 15 -5.31 -9.32 31.74
N ARG A 16 -5.50 -10.20 32.73
CA ARG A 16 -5.53 -9.83 34.16
C ARG A 16 -4.23 -9.18 34.61
N LEU A 17 -3.07 -9.67 34.13
CA LEU A 17 -1.78 -9.05 34.42
C LEU A 17 -1.72 -7.61 33.87
N ARG A 18 -2.14 -7.39 32.62
CA ARG A 18 -2.19 -6.07 31.99
C ARG A 18 -3.04 -5.08 32.78
N GLU A 19 -4.19 -5.53 33.28
CA GLU A 19 -5.11 -4.74 34.10
C GLU A 19 -4.50 -4.42 35.47
N ARG A 20 -3.98 -5.42 36.19
CA ARG A 20 -3.36 -5.24 37.51
C ARG A 20 -2.18 -4.27 37.48
N LEU A 21 -1.39 -4.29 36.41
CA LEU A 21 -0.23 -3.40 36.25
C LEU A 21 -0.59 -2.04 35.61
N ALA A 22 -1.88 -1.79 35.33
CA ALA A 22 -2.35 -0.57 34.67
C ALA A 22 -1.55 -0.22 33.39
N CYS A 23 -1.21 -1.23 32.59
CA CYS A 23 -0.40 -1.05 31.39
C CYS A 23 -1.07 -0.09 30.40
N LYS A 24 -0.25 0.75 29.75
CA LYS A 24 -0.70 1.66 28.70
C LYS A 24 -1.24 0.89 27.48
N THR A 25 -2.07 1.56 26.67
CA THR A 25 -2.63 0.97 25.45
C THR A 25 -1.58 0.82 24.35
N PHE A 26 -1.84 -0.05 23.38
CA PHE A 26 -0.94 -0.18 22.23
C PHE A 26 -0.88 1.12 21.41
N LYS A 27 -1.99 1.86 21.29
CA LYS A 27 -1.97 3.20 20.64
C LYS A 27 -1.09 4.19 21.40
N TRP A 28 -1.09 4.15 22.74
CA TRP A 28 -0.14 4.94 23.53
C TRP A 28 1.31 4.54 23.22
N TYR A 29 1.61 3.25 23.13
CA TYR A 29 2.95 2.78 22.75
C TYR A 29 3.37 3.30 21.37
N LEU A 30 2.52 3.18 20.36
CA LEU A 30 2.81 3.72 19.02
C LEU A 30 3.05 5.22 19.09
N ASN A 31 2.22 5.98 19.79
CA ASN A 31 2.34 7.43 19.82
C ASN A 31 3.54 7.96 20.66
N ASN A 32 4.06 7.18 21.61
CA ASN A 32 5.03 7.69 22.60
C ASN A 32 6.37 6.94 22.62
N VAL A 33 6.40 5.66 22.23
CA VAL A 33 7.60 4.81 22.30
C VAL A 33 8.15 4.52 20.92
N PHE A 34 7.29 4.24 19.94
CA PHE A 34 7.72 3.97 18.56
C PHE A 34 6.84 4.68 17.52
N PRO A 35 6.89 6.02 17.46
CA PRO A 35 6.04 6.83 16.57
C PRO A 35 6.31 6.63 15.08
N ASP A 36 7.52 6.19 14.74
CA ASP A 36 7.91 5.94 13.34
C ASP A 36 7.38 4.60 12.80
N LEU A 37 6.85 3.73 13.67
CA LEU A 37 6.25 2.49 13.24
C LEU A 37 4.95 2.77 12.48
N PHE A 38 4.94 2.37 11.20
CA PHE A 38 3.74 2.48 10.38
C PHE A 38 2.57 1.70 10.98
N ASP A 39 1.44 2.38 11.17
CA ASP A 39 0.17 1.79 11.58
C ASP A 39 -0.68 1.48 10.33
N PRO A 40 -0.85 0.19 9.94
CA PRO A 40 -1.70 -0.20 8.82
C PRO A 40 -3.14 0.31 8.94
N GLY A 41 -3.61 0.53 10.18
CA GLY A 41 -4.91 1.09 10.49
C GLY A 41 -5.10 2.52 9.98
N GLU A 42 -4.03 3.27 9.75
CA GLU A 42 -4.09 4.65 9.23
C GLU A 42 -4.01 4.71 7.69
N SER A 43 -4.01 3.56 7.00
CA SER A 43 -4.05 3.51 5.54
C SER A 43 -5.39 3.98 5.00
N ILE A 44 -5.36 4.78 3.93
CA ILE A 44 -6.56 5.25 3.22
C ILE A 44 -7.07 4.23 2.20
N ALA A 45 -6.23 3.28 1.78
CA ALA A 45 -6.61 2.20 0.89
C ALA A 45 -5.81 0.94 1.23
N LYS A 46 -6.40 -0.24 0.98
CA LYS A 46 -5.74 -1.53 1.23
C LYS A 46 -6.26 -2.64 0.32
N GLY A 47 -5.46 -3.69 0.18
CA GLY A 47 -5.81 -4.90 -0.56
C GLY A 47 -5.08 -5.00 -1.91
N GLU A 48 -5.61 -5.85 -2.78
CA GLU A 48 -5.11 -5.95 -4.16
C GLU A 48 -5.28 -4.63 -4.90
N LEU A 49 -4.30 -4.33 -5.77
CA LEU A 49 -4.33 -3.16 -6.63
C LEU A 49 -4.50 -3.61 -8.08
N ARG A 50 -5.76 -3.62 -8.52
CA ARG A 50 -6.20 -4.23 -9.78
C ARG A 50 -6.26 -3.23 -10.92
N ASN A 51 -5.78 -3.62 -12.10
CA ASN A 51 -5.91 -2.83 -13.32
C ASN A 51 -7.35 -2.91 -13.88
N ARG A 52 -7.87 -1.82 -14.46
CA ARG A 52 -9.21 -1.82 -15.08
C ARG A 52 -9.20 -2.25 -16.55
N GLY A 53 -8.04 -2.29 -17.21
CA GLY A 53 -7.88 -2.74 -18.59
C GLY A 53 -7.85 -4.26 -18.75
N ALA A 54 -7.40 -5.00 -17.73
CA ALA A 54 -7.30 -6.47 -17.75
C ALA A 54 -7.33 -7.05 -16.32
N PRO A 55 -7.59 -8.37 -16.12
CA PRO A 55 -7.69 -8.99 -14.79
C PRO A 55 -6.33 -9.23 -14.10
N TYR A 56 -5.47 -8.20 -14.12
CA TYR A 56 -4.14 -8.20 -13.53
C TYR A 56 -4.11 -7.32 -12.28
N CYS A 57 -3.32 -7.74 -11.32
CA CYS A 57 -3.04 -7.05 -10.07
C CYS A 57 -1.55 -6.77 -9.96
N LEU A 58 -1.17 -5.77 -9.18
CA LEU A 58 0.24 -5.54 -8.86
C LEU A 58 0.74 -6.59 -7.87
N GLU A 59 1.91 -7.13 -8.16
CA GLU A 59 2.58 -8.14 -7.37
C GLU A 59 4.04 -7.77 -7.17
N ALA A 60 4.60 -8.16 -6.03
CA ALA A 60 6.04 -8.19 -5.88
C ALA A 60 6.48 -9.33 -4.95
N GLU A 61 7.70 -9.80 -5.18
CA GLU A 61 8.34 -10.85 -4.37
C GLU A 61 8.36 -10.48 -2.89
N THR A 62 7.92 -11.38 -2.00
CA THR A 62 7.73 -11.08 -0.56
C THR A 62 8.98 -11.27 0.29
N ASN A 63 10.09 -11.72 -0.30
CA ASN A 63 11.33 -11.90 0.43
C ASN A 63 11.87 -10.55 0.93
N PRO A 64 11.97 -10.31 2.25
CA PRO A 64 12.43 -9.03 2.79
C PRO A 64 13.90 -8.72 2.47
N TYR A 65 14.70 -9.74 2.11
CA TYR A 65 16.10 -9.57 1.73
C TYR A 65 16.29 -9.18 0.25
N THR A 66 15.24 -9.24 -0.57
CA THR A 66 15.29 -8.84 -1.97
C THR A 66 14.79 -7.41 -2.15
N SER A 67 15.68 -6.44 -1.92
CA SER A 67 15.42 -5.02 -2.25
C SER A 67 15.71 -4.74 -3.72
N GLY A 68 15.04 -3.73 -4.30
CA GLY A 68 15.26 -3.30 -5.68
C GLY A 68 14.62 -4.17 -6.76
N LYS A 69 13.86 -5.21 -6.38
CA LYS A 69 13.04 -5.97 -7.33
C LYS A 69 11.92 -5.09 -7.89
N PRO A 70 11.58 -5.24 -9.19
CA PRO A 70 10.49 -4.49 -9.78
C PRO A 70 9.14 -4.98 -9.24
N VAL A 71 8.18 -4.07 -9.17
CA VAL A 71 6.76 -4.42 -9.06
C VAL A 71 6.29 -4.83 -10.46
N THR A 72 5.59 -5.95 -10.56
CA THR A 72 5.13 -6.49 -11.84
C THR A 72 3.64 -6.73 -11.83
N PRO A 73 2.96 -6.62 -12.98
CA PRO A 73 1.60 -7.11 -13.10
C PRO A 73 1.60 -8.65 -13.07
N SER A 74 0.61 -9.24 -12.42
CA SER A 74 0.33 -10.68 -12.52
C SER A 74 -1.18 -10.93 -12.44
N PRO A 75 -1.68 -12.09 -12.87
CA PRO A 75 -3.10 -12.42 -12.70
C PRO A 75 -3.55 -12.28 -11.24
N CYS A 76 -4.71 -11.66 -11.01
CA CYS A 76 -5.21 -11.44 -9.64
C CYS A 76 -5.50 -12.76 -8.91
N LYS A 77 -4.92 -12.93 -7.72
CA LYS A 77 -5.09 -14.12 -6.87
C LYS A 77 -6.16 -13.85 -5.82
N LYS A 78 -6.96 -14.87 -5.46
CA LYS A 78 -7.98 -14.74 -4.38
C LYS A 78 -7.36 -14.43 -3.01
N GLN A 79 -6.14 -14.93 -2.78
CA GLN A 79 -5.33 -14.72 -1.58
C GLN A 79 -3.85 -14.68 -1.99
N GLY A 80 -3.15 -13.60 -1.65
CA GLY A 80 -1.73 -13.44 -1.95
C GLY A 80 -1.14 -12.32 -1.13
N ARG A 81 -0.18 -12.63 -0.24
CA ARG A 81 0.57 -11.60 0.51
C ARG A 81 1.45 -10.76 -0.41
N ASP A 82 1.85 -11.34 -1.53
CA ASP A 82 2.60 -10.74 -2.65
C ASP A 82 1.80 -9.71 -3.46
N GLN A 83 0.47 -9.76 -3.38
CA GLN A 83 -0.45 -8.81 -4.04
C GLN A 83 -1.16 -7.87 -3.05
N LEU A 84 -0.74 -7.84 -1.77
CA LEU A 84 -1.33 -6.98 -0.75
C LEU A 84 -0.58 -5.64 -0.68
N TRP A 85 -1.32 -4.55 -0.90
CA TRP A 85 -0.79 -3.19 -0.84
C TRP A 85 -1.60 -2.33 0.13
N MET A 86 -0.95 -1.30 0.64
CA MET A 86 -1.54 -0.25 1.46
C MET A 86 -1.14 1.12 0.92
N MET A 87 -2.09 2.04 0.90
CA MET A 87 -1.85 3.45 0.59
C MET A 87 -1.78 4.23 1.90
N SER A 88 -0.60 4.74 2.26
CA SER A 88 -0.42 5.55 3.46
C SER A 88 -1.03 6.94 3.28
N LYS A 89 -1.42 7.57 4.39
CA LYS A 89 -1.89 8.96 4.41
C LYS A 89 -0.86 9.98 3.92
N ASN A 90 0.43 9.60 3.92
CA ASN A 90 1.55 10.44 3.49
C ASN A 90 1.92 10.24 2.02
N GLY A 91 1.17 9.43 1.26
CA GLY A 91 1.41 9.24 -0.17
C GLY A 91 2.39 8.11 -0.51
N GLU A 92 2.53 7.10 0.33
CA GLU A 92 3.35 5.91 0.00
C GLU A 92 2.44 4.72 -0.34
N ILE A 93 2.72 4.03 -1.46
CA ILE A 93 2.15 2.71 -1.73
C ILE A 93 3.14 1.68 -1.18
N ARG A 94 2.72 0.89 -0.20
CA ARG A 94 3.64 0.10 0.63
C ARG A 94 3.10 -1.22 1.11
N ARG A 95 4.01 -2.04 1.63
CA ARG A 95 3.77 -3.22 2.46
C ARG A 95 4.77 -3.20 3.61
N ASP A 96 4.28 -3.21 4.84
CA ASP A 96 5.11 -3.06 6.04
C ASP A 96 6.11 -1.89 5.91
N VAL A 97 7.41 -2.16 5.89
CA VAL A 97 8.51 -1.17 5.80
C VAL A 97 9.06 -0.95 4.38
N ILE A 98 8.41 -1.51 3.35
CA ILE A 98 8.88 -1.46 1.97
C ILE A 98 7.86 -0.72 1.08
N CYS A 99 8.33 0.27 0.34
CA CYS A 99 7.55 1.22 -0.43
C CYS A 99 7.84 1.12 -1.93
N PHE A 100 6.85 1.51 -2.74
CA PHE A 100 7.04 1.78 -4.17
C PHE A 100 7.98 2.96 -4.35
N ASP A 101 8.99 2.74 -5.18
CA ASP A 101 10.05 3.71 -5.46
C ASP A 101 10.28 3.77 -6.97
N TYR A 102 10.21 4.98 -7.54
CA TYR A 102 10.45 5.20 -8.97
C TYR A 102 11.58 6.19 -9.23
N ALA A 103 12.71 5.64 -9.69
CA ALA A 103 13.87 6.39 -10.15
C ALA A 103 14.09 6.20 -11.67
N LEU A 104 13.18 6.75 -12.47
CA LEU A 104 13.23 6.87 -13.95
C LEU A 104 13.17 5.58 -14.79
N LYS A 105 13.47 4.41 -14.24
CA LYS A 105 13.45 3.13 -14.98
C LYS A 105 12.19 2.30 -14.71
N ASN A 106 12.17 1.62 -13.56
CA ASN A 106 11.09 0.74 -13.13
C ASN A 106 10.55 1.20 -11.77
N VAL A 107 9.30 0.86 -11.46
CA VAL A 107 8.81 0.91 -10.09
C VAL A 107 9.39 -0.28 -9.34
N THR A 108 10.15 0.00 -8.29
CA THR A 108 10.85 -1.00 -7.49
C THR A 108 10.44 -0.89 -6.03
N LEU A 109 10.81 -1.90 -5.25
CA LEU A 109 10.59 -1.92 -3.82
C LEU A 109 11.86 -1.53 -3.05
N ARG A 110 11.75 -0.48 -2.23
CA ARG A 110 12.83 0.07 -1.40
C ARG A 110 12.33 0.30 0.03
N PRO A 111 13.23 0.40 1.03
CA PRO A 111 12.85 0.84 2.37
C PRO A 111 12.06 2.15 2.31
N CYS A 112 10.92 2.20 3.01
CA CYS A 112 10.15 3.42 3.18
C CYS A 112 10.97 4.43 3.96
N HIS A 113 11.15 5.64 3.42
CA HIS A 113 11.92 6.68 4.10
C HIS A 113 11.10 7.89 4.53
N GLY A 114 9.82 8.02 4.12
CA GLY A 114 8.96 9.14 4.52
C GLY A 114 9.35 10.52 3.96
N LEU A 115 10.51 10.65 3.31
CA LEU A 115 11.03 11.89 2.71
C LEU A 115 10.36 12.32 1.39
N LYS A 116 9.22 11.72 1.03
CA LYS A 116 8.49 12.00 -0.23
C LYS A 116 9.35 11.73 -1.49
N GLY A 117 9.30 12.60 -2.50
CA GLY A 117 10.15 12.51 -3.69
C GLY A 117 9.82 11.32 -4.58
N ASN A 118 10.77 10.42 -4.78
CA ASN A 118 10.64 9.20 -5.59
C ASN A 118 9.75 8.12 -4.96
N GLN A 119 9.30 8.32 -3.71
CA GLN A 119 8.31 7.48 -3.01
C GLN A 119 6.99 8.20 -2.77
N GLU A 120 6.78 9.41 -3.34
CA GLU A 120 5.51 10.13 -3.23
C GLU A 120 4.57 9.78 -4.41
N TRP A 121 3.47 9.15 -4.05
CA TRP A 121 2.39 8.72 -4.92
C TRP A 121 1.08 9.40 -4.50
N ARG A 122 0.24 9.69 -5.47
CA ARG A 122 -1.12 10.20 -5.25
C ARG A 122 -2.11 9.31 -5.95
N TYR A 123 -3.18 8.97 -5.26
CA TYR A 123 -4.21 8.06 -5.75
C TYR A 123 -5.55 8.77 -5.86
N ASN A 124 -6.15 8.74 -7.04
CA ASN A 124 -7.52 9.18 -7.26
C ASN A 124 -8.43 7.96 -7.39
N HIS A 125 -9.27 7.73 -6.38
CA HIS A 125 -10.16 6.55 -6.35
C HIS A 125 -11.24 6.58 -7.44
N GLN A 126 -11.72 7.77 -7.80
CA GLN A 126 -12.79 7.95 -8.79
C GLN A 126 -12.27 7.61 -10.20
N THR A 127 -11.14 8.20 -10.59
CA THR A 127 -10.52 7.97 -11.91
C THR A 127 -9.67 6.70 -11.96
N GLY A 128 -9.23 6.19 -10.81
CA GLY A 128 -8.29 5.08 -10.69
C GLY A 128 -6.83 5.48 -10.93
N ARG A 129 -6.52 6.77 -11.01
CA ARG A 129 -5.18 7.25 -11.34
C ARG A 129 -4.20 7.01 -10.19
N ILE A 130 -3.04 6.44 -10.50
CA ILE A 130 -1.86 6.43 -9.63
C ILE A 130 -0.81 7.36 -10.25
N PHE A 131 -0.62 8.51 -9.62
CA PHE A 131 0.26 9.58 -10.07
C PHE A 131 1.53 9.60 -9.22
N HIS A 132 2.70 9.65 -9.86
CA HIS A 132 3.98 9.82 -9.18
C HIS A 132 4.34 11.31 -9.13
N ALA A 133 4.46 11.86 -7.92
CA ALA A 133 4.53 13.30 -7.71
C ALA A 133 5.76 13.93 -8.39
N MET A 134 6.93 13.30 -8.26
CA MET A 134 8.19 13.86 -8.77
C MET A 134 8.31 13.82 -10.30
N SER A 135 7.83 12.74 -10.95
CA SER A 135 7.95 12.60 -12.41
C SER A 135 6.76 13.14 -13.19
N GLN A 136 5.68 13.51 -12.50
CA GLN A 136 4.39 13.91 -13.06
C GLN A 136 3.80 12.91 -14.07
N LYS A 137 4.06 11.62 -13.86
CA LYS A 137 3.61 10.52 -14.72
C LYS A 137 2.67 9.60 -13.98
N CYS A 138 1.88 8.88 -14.75
CA CYS A 138 0.95 7.89 -14.25
C CYS A 138 1.48 6.48 -14.46
N LEU A 139 1.13 5.59 -13.53
CA LEU A 139 1.46 4.17 -13.62
C LEU A 139 0.58 3.51 -14.69
N GLU A 140 1.21 2.88 -15.68
CA GLU A 140 0.55 2.19 -16.78
C GLU A 140 1.02 0.74 -16.84
N MET A 141 0.08 -0.19 -17.07
CA MET A 141 0.41 -1.56 -17.43
C MET A 141 0.53 -1.70 -18.94
N THR A 142 1.51 -2.45 -19.44
CA THR A 142 1.54 -2.83 -20.86
C THR A 142 0.35 -3.72 -21.22
N THR A 143 -0.12 -3.64 -22.46
CA THR A 143 -1.31 -4.38 -22.91
C THR A 143 -1.14 -5.90 -22.87
N ASP A 144 0.11 -6.39 -22.97
CA ASP A 144 0.50 -7.79 -22.79
C ASP A 144 0.51 -8.24 -21.31
N GLY A 145 0.35 -7.32 -20.35
CA GLY A 145 0.36 -7.62 -18.92
C GLY A 145 1.75 -7.91 -18.34
N VAL A 146 2.84 -7.65 -19.08
CA VAL A 146 4.20 -8.06 -18.67
C VAL A 146 4.90 -7.00 -17.82
N GLN A 147 4.68 -5.71 -18.10
CA GLN A 147 5.48 -4.63 -17.51
C GLN A 147 4.64 -3.46 -17.00
N LEU A 148 5.21 -2.74 -16.05
CA LEU A 148 4.76 -1.41 -15.66
C LEU A 148 5.62 -0.35 -16.35
N LYS A 149 4.98 0.72 -16.81
CA LYS A 149 5.63 1.89 -17.41
C LYS A 149 5.09 3.16 -16.75
N MET A 150 5.94 4.17 -16.65
CA MET A 150 5.52 5.51 -16.24
C MET A 150 5.33 6.36 -17.50
N LYS A 151 4.08 6.78 -17.74
CA LYS A 151 3.68 7.48 -18.97
C LYS A 151 2.97 8.81 -18.65
N PRO A 152 2.89 9.76 -19.60
CA PRO A 152 1.99 10.89 -19.47
C PRO A 152 0.58 10.41 -19.09
N CYS A 153 -0.07 11.14 -18.19
CA CYS A 153 -1.35 10.73 -17.66
C CYS A 153 -2.46 10.84 -18.71
N ASP A 154 -3.16 9.75 -18.95
CA ASP A 154 -4.28 9.66 -19.89
C ASP A 154 -5.50 9.07 -19.17
N THR A 155 -6.56 9.87 -19.02
CA THR A 155 -7.80 9.45 -18.37
C THR A 155 -8.58 8.41 -19.17
N SER A 156 -8.40 8.36 -20.49
CA SER A 156 -9.10 7.42 -21.38
C SER A 156 -8.45 6.03 -21.38
N ASN A 157 -7.16 5.94 -21.04
CA ASN A 157 -6.43 4.69 -21.03
C ASN A 157 -6.77 3.83 -19.81
N LYS A 158 -7.57 2.77 -20.02
CA LYS A 158 -7.94 1.81 -18.96
C LYS A 158 -6.74 1.10 -18.32
N TYR A 159 -5.61 1.01 -19.01
CA TYR A 159 -4.38 0.42 -18.47
C TYR A 159 -3.63 1.35 -17.50
N GLN A 160 -4.01 2.64 -17.43
CA GLN A 160 -3.58 3.59 -16.39
C GLN A 160 -4.55 3.70 -15.20
N GLN A 161 -5.66 2.95 -15.23
CA GLN A 161 -6.68 3.00 -14.19
C GLN A 161 -6.55 1.78 -13.27
N TRP A 162 -6.37 2.07 -11.99
CA TRP A 162 -6.12 1.10 -10.92
C TRP A 162 -7.18 1.22 -9.82
N ARG A 163 -7.53 0.08 -9.23
CA ARG A 163 -8.52 -0.01 -8.15
C ARG A 163 -7.94 -0.77 -6.98
N PHE A 164 -7.78 -0.08 -5.86
CA PHE A 164 -7.62 -0.77 -4.58
C PHE A 164 -8.90 -1.53 -4.23
N LYS A 165 -8.75 -2.72 -3.66
CA LYS A 165 -9.87 -3.53 -3.15
C LYS A 165 -10.75 -2.76 -2.18
N GLU A 166 -10.12 -2.07 -1.23
CA GLU A 166 -10.76 -1.29 -0.19
C GLU A 166 -10.18 0.13 -0.20
N TYR A 167 -11.06 1.13 -0.21
CA TYR A 167 -10.72 2.55 -0.11
C TYR A 167 -11.61 3.18 0.96
N ASN A 168 -11.01 3.98 1.84
CA ASN A 168 -11.71 4.68 2.92
C ASN A 168 -11.70 6.18 2.65
N GLU A 169 -12.82 6.68 2.12
CA GLU A 169 -12.98 8.09 1.75
C GLU A 169 -13.01 9.02 2.95
N GLU A 170 -13.59 8.58 4.07
CA GLU A 170 -13.66 9.37 5.31
C GLU A 170 -12.25 9.64 5.86
N LYS A 171 -11.39 8.59 5.92
CA LYS A 171 -9.99 8.74 6.32
C LYS A 171 -9.19 9.60 5.35
N ALA A 172 -9.42 9.46 4.05
CA ALA A 172 -8.74 10.30 3.06
C ALA A 172 -9.08 11.79 3.27
N LYS A 173 -10.35 12.11 3.58
CA LYS A 173 -10.79 13.47 3.94
C LYS A 173 -10.21 13.93 5.28
N GLU A 174 -10.25 13.09 6.31
CA GLU A 174 -9.69 13.35 7.64
C GLU A 174 -8.21 13.73 7.55
N TYR A 175 -7.42 13.01 6.75
CA TYR A 175 -6.01 13.28 6.55
C TYR A 175 -5.69 14.35 5.51
N GLY A 176 -6.70 14.94 4.85
CA GLY A 176 -6.50 15.98 3.84
C GLY A 176 -5.69 15.50 2.62
N VAL A 177 -5.87 14.24 2.20
CA VAL A 177 -5.08 13.65 1.12
C VAL A 177 -5.35 14.36 -0.20
N VAL A 178 -4.27 14.80 -0.86
CA VAL A 178 -4.33 15.47 -2.16
C VAL A 178 -4.60 14.45 -3.26
N VAL A 179 -5.70 14.66 -3.98
CA VAL A 179 -6.13 13.83 -5.11
C VAL A 179 -5.62 14.44 -6.43
N PRO A 180 -4.98 13.65 -7.32
CA PRO A 180 -4.48 14.09 -8.62
C PRO A 180 -5.51 13.98 -9.77
#